data_AF-N9MV87-F1
#
_entry.id   AF-N9MV87-F1
#
_cell.length_a   1.000
_cell.length_b   1.000
_cell.length_c   1.000
_cell.angle_alpha   90.00
_cell.angle_beta   90.00
_cell.angle_gamma   90.00
#
_symmetry.space_group_name_H-M   'P 1'
#
loop_
_entity.id
_entity.type
_entity.pdbx_description
1 polymer ?
#
loop_
_entity_poly.entity_id
_entity_poly.type
_entity_poly.pdbx_seq_one_letter_code
_entity_poly.pdbx_strand_id
1 'polypeptide(L)'
;MDAGSKVITNVADGSAPNDAVNFGQLTTTNNNVAQNTTDIATNTANITTNTNNIATNTGDITTLKGGFNLQTNGSNSGAIKAGDTVDIGVVDPADTNLTATKTGNNVAFALSQDLSLTSLTTGNTVINNAGVTADKVTVGNVVIDKTTNQISGVEAGTNTKDAVNKGQLDALAAQQAENDNAAVKYDDAAVKDKVTLAGAGGTTLTNVKAGDVSATSTDAVNGSQLFTTNQKVDENTTNIATNTSNIAKNTGDISTLNTTVMNQGNQITTNTGDITTLKGGFNLQTNGA
;
A
#
# COMPACT_ATOMS: atom_id res chain seq x y z
N MET A 1 83.85 -93.39 -67.07
CA MET A 1 84.78 -92.67 -67.97
C MET A 1 85.33 -91.51 -67.19
N ASP A 2 86.65 -91.36 -67.08
CA ASP A 2 87.24 -90.12 -66.58
C ASP A 2 87.12 -89.06 -67.68
N ALA A 3 86.34 -88.01 -67.41
CA ALA A 3 86.01 -86.97 -68.38
C ALA A 3 86.84 -85.69 -68.18
N GLY A 4 88.00 -85.79 -67.54
CA GLY A 4 88.91 -84.66 -67.33
C GLY A 4 89.12 -83.82 -68.59
N SER A 5 88.51 -82.63 -68.62
CA SER A 5 88.61 -81.58 -69.65
C SER A 5 87.97 -81.84 -71.03
N LYS A 6 87.05 -82.82 -71.20
CA LYS A 6 86.36 -83.05 -72.49
C LYS A 6 84.94 -82.46 -72.51
N VAL A 7 84.58 -81.78 -73.61
CA VAL A 7 83.20 -81.33 -73.90
C VAL A 7 82.44 -82.49 -74.55
N ILE A 8 81.26 -82.83 -74.01
CA ILE A 8 80.37 -83.85 -74.58
C ILE A 8 79.28 -83.14 -75.41
N THR A 9 79.26 -83.37 -76.72
CA THR A 9 78.27 -82.77 -77.65
C THR A 9 77.13 -83.74 -77.96
N ASN A 10 75.97 -83.23 -78.42
CA ASN A 10 74.76 -83.99 -78.78
C ASN A 10 74.08 -84.75 -77.62
N VAL A 11 74.15 -84.21 -76.39
CA VAL A 11 73.39 -84.72 -75.24
C VAL A 11 71.92 -84.26 -75.39
N ALA A 12 71.01 -85.21 -75.62
CA ALA A 12 69.57 -84.96 -75.61
C ALA A 12 69.08 -84.58 -74.20
N ASP A 13 67.90 -83.98 -74.08
CA ASP A 13 67.32 -83.65 -72.77
C ASP A 13 67.21 -84.91 -71.89
N GLY A 14 67.77 -84.86 -70.68
CA GLY A 14 67.60 -85.91 -69.70
C GLY A 14 66.13 -86.01 -69.24
N SER A 15 65.57 -87.21 -69.27
CA SER A 15 64.16 -87.47 -68.93
C SER A 15 64.01 -88.47 -67.77
N ALA A 16 65.07 -89.23 -67.46
CA ALA A 16 65.16 -90.13 -66.31
C ALA A 16 66.12 -89.58 -65.22
N PRO A 17 65.97 -89.98 -63.94
CA PRO A 17 66.76 -89.42 -62.81
C PRO A 17 68.29 -89.53 -62.92
N ASN A 18 68.81 -90.44 -63.76
CA ASN A 18 70.25 -90.69 -63.94
C ASN A 18 70.78 -90.21 -65.31
N ASP A 19 69.93 -89.59 -66.13
CA ASP A 19 70.37 -89.03 -67.41
C ASP A 19 71.31 -87.84 -67.17
N ALA A 20 72.26 -87.65 -68.09
CA ALA A 20 73.07 -86.43 -68.10
C ALA A 20 72.19 -85.24 -68.52
N VAL A 21 72.28 -84.13 -67.80
CA VAL A 21 71.60 -82.88 -68.17
C VAL A 21 72.39 -82.14 -69.24
N ASN A 22 71.69 -81.55 -70.21
CA ASN A 22 72.32 -80.69 -71.22
C ASN A 22 72.31 -79.22 -70.80
N PHE A 23 72.99 -78.38 -71.59
CA PHE A 23 73.12 -76.94 -71.31
C PHE A 23 71.77 -76.19 -71.34
N GLY A 24 70.80 -76.64 -72.14
CA GLY A 24 69.46 -76.05 -72.20
C GLY A 24 68.64 -76.29 -70.93
N GLN A 25 68.66 -77.52 -70.41
CA GLN A 25 68.05 -77.87 -69.12
C GLN A 25 68.70 -77.09 -67.97
N LEU A 26 70.05 -77.03 -67.95
CA LEU A 26 70.79 -76.25 -66.95
C LEU A 26 70.51 -74.74 -67.05
N THR A 27 70.40 -74.19 -68.25
CA THR A 27 70.05 -72.77 -68.49
C THR A 27 68.66 -72.45 -67.97
N THR A 28 67.68 -73.32 -68.21
CA THR A 28 66.32 -73.15 -67.69
C THR A 28 66.30 -73.14 -66.16
N THR A 29 67.00 -74.09 -65.53
CA THR A 29 67.17 -74.11 -64.07
C THR A 29 67.84 -72.83 -63.56
N ASN A 30 68.93 -72.39 -64.19
CA ASN A 30 69.64 -71.17 -63.80
C ASN A 30 68.78 -69.91 -63.95
N ASN A 31 67.98 -69.81 -65.02
CA ASN A 31 67.05 -68.70 -65.23
C ASN A 31 65.96 -68.67 -64.15
N ASN A 32 65.40 -69.83 -63.79
CA ASN A 32 64.42 -69.93 -62.69
C ASN A 32 65.06 -69.55 -61.34
N VAL A 33 66.31 -69.95 -61.09
CA VAL A 33 67.05 -69.56 -59.87
C VAL A 33 67.30 -68.05 -59.84
N ALA A 34 67.66 -67.43 -60.97
CA ALA A 34 67.86 -66.00 -61.07
C ALA A 34 66.53 -65.22 -60.87
N GLN A 35 65.43 -65.71 -61.44
CA GLN A 35 64.10 -65.14 -61.22
C GLN A 35 63.69 -65.26 -59.75
N ASN A 36 63.85 -66.45 -59.14
CA ASN A 36 63.59 -66.65 -57.72
C ASN A 36 64.42 -65.70 -56.85
N THR A 37 65.68 -65.46 -57.21
CA THR A 37 66.55 -64.50 -56.51
C THR A 37 65.98 -63.08 -56.57
N THR A 38 65.46 -62.67 -57.72
CA THR A 38 64.81 -61.36 -57.93
C THR A 38 63.50 -61.24 -57.17
N ASP A 39 62.67 -62.27 -57.22
CA ASP A 39 61.38 -62.31 -56.50
C ASP A 39 61.60 -62.30 -54.98
N ILE A 40 62.60 -63.03 -54.47
CA ILE A 40 63.00 -63.01 -53.06
C ILE A 40 63.47 -61.62 -52.65
N ALA A 41 64.29 -60.95 -53.47
CA ALA A 41 64.74 -59.58 -53.19
C ALA A 41 63.55 -58.61 -53.12
N THR A 42 62.62 -58.73 -54.06
CA THR A 42 61.39 -57.92 -54.10
C THR A 42 60.51 -58.19 -52.87
N ASN A 43 60.30 -59.46 -52.53
CA ASN A 43 59.55 -59.85 -51.34
C ASN A 43 60.21 -59.33 -50.05
N THR A 44 61.54 -59.35 -49.98
CA THR A 44 62.31 -58.81 -48.84
C THR A 44 62.10 -57.30 -48.70
N ALA A 45 62.14 -56.55 -49.81
CA ALA A 45 61.87 -55.10 -49.81
C ALA A 45 60.41 -54.78 -49.41
N ASN A 46 59.45 -55.56 -49.91
CA ASN A 46 58.03 -55.43 -49.55
C ASN A 46 57.80 -55.73 -48.07
N ILE A 47 58.40 -56.79 -47.52
CA ILE A 47 58.34 -57.13 -46.09
C ILE A 47 58.93 -55.99 -45.25
N THR A 48 60.07 -55.43 -45.67
CA THR A 48 60.69 -54.30 -44.98
C THR A 48 59.76 -53.08 -44.95
N THR A 49 59.15 -52.76 -46.09
CA THR A 49 58.17 -51.66 -46.20
C THR A 49 56.95 -51.90 -45.31
N ASN A 50 56.37 -53.11 -45.36
CA ASN A 50 55.24 -53.48 -44.52
C ASN A 50 55.58 -53.42 -43.03
N THR A 51 56.77 -53.85 -42.64
CA THR A 51 57.24 -53.77 -41.25
C THR A 51 57.31 -52.32 -40.78
N ASN A 52 57.85 -51.42 -41.59
CA ASN A 52 57.91 -49.98 -41.27
C ASN A 52 56.52 -49.35 -41.19
N ASN A 53 55.62 -49.71 -42.10
CA ASN A 53 54.23 -49.22 -42.09
C ASN A 53 53.49 -49.71 -40.84
N ILE A 54 53.65 -50.98 -40.46
CA ILE A 54 53.04 -51.54 -39.24
C ILE A 54 53.59 -50.84 -37.99
N ALA A 55 54.89 -50.60 -37.93
CA ALA A 55 55.49 -49.87 -36.81
C ALA A 55 54.95 -48.43 -36.70
N THR A 56 54.85 -47.73 -37.82
CA THR A 56 54.27 -46.37 -37.89
C THR A 56 52.82 -46.38 -37.43
N ASN A 57 51.99 -47.26 -38.01
CA ASN A 57 50.59 -47.39 -37.63
C ASN A 57 50.41 -47.74 -36.14
N THR A 58 51.30 -48.56 -35.58
CA THR A 58 51.28 -48.91 -34.15
C THR A 58 51.55 -47.68 -33.27
N GLY A 59 52.50 -46.82 -33.67
CA GLY A 59 52.79 -45.55 -33.00
C GLY A 59 51.63 -44.57 -33.04
N ASP A 60 51.04 -44.37 -34.23
CA ASP A 60 49.90 -43.46 -34.42
C ASP A 60 48.68 -43.90 -33.61
N ILE A 61 48.38 -45.21 -33.61
CA ILE A 61 47.31 -45.80 -32.79
C ILE A 61 47.57 -45.56 -31.29
N THR A 62 48.82 -45.66 -30.84
CA THR A 62 49.19 -45.43 -29.44
C THR A 62 48.94 -43.98 -29.03
N THR A 63 49.31 -43.03 -29.89
CA THR A 63 49.05 -41.60 -29.65
C THR A 63 47.56 -41.29 -29.61
N LEU A 64 46.78 -41.82 -30.56
CA LEU A 64 45.33 -41.65 -30.58
C LEU A 64 44.66 -42.28 -29.34
N LYS A 65 45.17 -43.42 -28.85
CA LYS A 65 44.71 -44.04 -27.60
C LYS A 65 45.05 -43.22 -26.35
N GLY A 66 46.06 -42.35 -26.41
CA GLY A 66 46.41 -41.42 -25.34
C GLY A 66 45.35 -40.34 -25.10
N GLY A 67 44.58 -39.99 -26.14
CA GLY A 67 43.48 -39.04 -26.02
C GLY A 67 43.93 -37.59 -25.86
N PHE A 68 43.03 -36.75 -25.33
CA PHE A 68 43.33 -35.37 -24.94
C PHE A 68 42.80 -35.09 -23.53
N ASN A 69 43.38 -34.13 -22.81
CA ASN A 69 42.92 -33.79 -21.47
C ASN A 69 41.81 -32.73 -21.52
N LEU A 70 40.75 -32.92 -20.75
CA LEU A 70 39.73 -31.89 -20.48
C LEU A 70 39.78 -31.48 -19.01
N GLN A 71 39.66 -30.17 -18.76
CA GLN A 71 39.59 -29.58 -17.44
C GLN A 71 38.54 -28.45 -17.42
N THR A 72 37.90 -28.24 -16.27
CA THR A 72 36.93 -27.14 -16.07
C THR A 72 37.39 -26.30 -14.88
N ASN A 73 37.34 -24.97 -15.03
CA ASN A 73 37.80 -24.02 -13.99
C ASN A 73 39.20 -24.32 -13.43
N GLY A 74 40.11 -24.83 -14.28
CA GLY A 74 41.48 -25.18 -13.88
C GLY A 74 41.62 -26.42 -12.99
N SER A 75 40.57 -27.23 -12.83
CA SER A 75 40.56 -28.43 -11.97
C SER A 75 40.17 -29.71 -12.72
N ASN A 76 40.37 -30.87 -12.08
CA ASN A 76 39.91 -32.19 -12.52
C ASN A 76 40.38 -32.62 -13.93
N SER A 77 41.64 -32.34 -14.28
CA SER A 77 42.21 -32.78 -15.56
C SER A 77 42.17 -34.31 -15.68
N GLY A 78 41.48 -34.81 -16.70
CA GLY A 78 41.45 -36.23 -17.07
C GLY A 78 41.57 -36.41 -18.58
N ALA A 79 42.24 -37.48 -19.01
CA ALA A 79 42.35 -37.82 -20.42
C ALA A 79 41.04 -38.45 -20.92
N ILE A 80 40.49 -37.90 -22.00
CA ILE A 80 39.39 -38.46 -22.79
C ILE A 80 40.00 -39.25 -23.93
N LYS A 81 39.80 -40.56 -23.90
CA LYS A 81 40.39 -41.51 -24.84
C LYS A 81 39.40 -41.85 -25.97
N ALA A 82 39.91 -42.49 -27.01
CA ALA A 82 39.07 -42.98 -28.10
C ALA A 82 38.01 -43.95 -27.58
N GLY A 83 36.74 -43.63 -27.83
CA GLY A 83 35.58 -44.40 -27.37
C GLY A 83 34.92 -43.87 -26.10
N ASP A 84 35.54 -42.93 -25.39
CA ASP A 84 34.93 -42.30 -24.22
C ASP A 84 33.81 -41.34 -24.63
N THR A 85 32.76 -41.26 -23.79
CA THR A 85 31.70 -40.26 -23.92
C THR A 85 31.99 -39.07 -23.03
N VAL A 86 31.90 -37.86 -23.60
CA VAL A 86 31.90 -36.62 -22.83
C VAL A 86 30.46 -36.16 -22.68
N ASP A 87 29.93 -36.20 -21.47
CA ASP A 87 28.62 -35.66 -21.17
C ASP A 87 28.74 -34.14 -20.93
N ILE A 88 28.01 -33.36 -21.73
CA ILE A 88 28.00 -31.91 -21.69
C ILE A 88 26.55 -31.50 -21.47
N GLY A 89 26.24 -31.16 -20.23
CA GLY A 89 24.88 -30.83 -19.79
C GLY A 89 24.88 -29.75 -18.70
N VAL A 90 23.74 -29.65 -18.01
CA VAL A 90 23.61 -28.85 -16.80
C VAL A 90 23.86 -29.72 -15.56
N VAL A 91 24.30 -29.10 -14.46
CA VAL A 91 24.75 -29.82 -13.26
C VAL A 91 23.63 -30.65 -12.63
N ASP A 92 22.41 -30.11 -12.60
CA ASP A 92 21.22 -30.80 -12.12
C ASP A 92 20.20 -30.85 -13.26
N PRO A 93 19.77 -32.04 -13.72
CA PRO A 93 18.73 -32.17 -14.75
C PRO A 93 17.37 -31.57 -14.35
N ALA A 94 17.14 -31.35 -13.04
CA ALA A 94 15.95 -30.65 -12.55
C ALA A 94 16.11 -29.11 -12.58
N ASP A 95 17.32 -28.59 -12.73
CA ASP A 95 17.54 -27.15 -12.94
C ASP A 95 17.06 -26.77 -14.34
N THR A 96 16.00 -25.98 -14.38
CA THR A 96 15.43 -25.47 -15.63
C THR A 96 15.97 -24.11 -16.02
N ASN A 97 16.85 -23.49 -15.24
CA ASN A 97 17.36 -22.14 -15.52
C ASN A 97 18.33 -22.13 -16.70
N LEU A 98 19.18 -23.14 -16.81
CA LEU A 98 20.08 -23.34 -17.94
C LEU A 98 19.62 -24.56 -18.75
N THR A 99 19.73 -24.47 -20.06
CA THR A 99 19.48 -25.60 -20.96
C THR A 99 20.72 -25.85 -21.80
N ALA A 100 21.05 -27.13 -22.01
CA ALA A 100 22.09 -27.57 -22.92
C ALA A 100 21.44 -28.47 -23.98
N THR A 101 21.51 -28.09 -25.25
CA THR A 101 20.88 -28.83 -26.35
C THR A 101 21.92 -29.22 -27.40
N LYS A 102 21.90 -30.49 -27.81
CA LYS A 102 22.72 -31.02 -28.90
C LYS A 102 21.93 -31.03 -30.21
N THR A 103 22.49 -30.47 -31.28
CA THR A 103 21.95 -30.62 -32.64
C THR A 103 23.08 -30.90 -33.61
N GLY A 104 23.11 -32.10 -34.21
CA GLY A 104 24.22 -32.53 -35.06
C GLY A 104 25.53 -32.46 -34.28
N ASN A 105 26.47 -31.60 -34.71
CA ASN A 105 27.75 -31.35 -34.04
C ASN A 105 27.75 -30.11 -33.13
N ASN A 106 26.70 -29.29 -33.12
CA ASN A 106 26.60 -28.13 -32.23
C ASN A 106 26.12 -28.52 -30.82
N VAL A 107 26.64 -27.83 -29.79
CA VAL A 107 26.11 -27.81 -28.42
C VAL A 107 25.72 -26.37 -28.14
N ALA A 108 24.44 -26.11 -27.89
CA ALA A 108 23.95 -24.79 -27.55
C ALA A 108 23.62 -24.71 -26.06
N PHE A 109 24.02 -23.63 -25.42
CA PHE A 109 23.59 -23.27 -24.08
C PHE A 109 22.63 -22.08 -24.16
N ALA A 110 21.52 -22.13 -23.44
CA ALA A 110 20.58 -21.03 -23.36
C ALA A 110 20.03 -20.90 -21.94
N LEU A 111 19.90 -19.66 -21.50
CA LEU A 111 19.18 -19.30 -20.29
C LEU A 111 17.66 -19.39 -20.58
N SER A 112 16.90 -19.98 -19.67
CA SER A 112 15.45 -20.00 -19.77
C SER A 112 14.87 -18.60 -19.59
N GLN A 113 13.73 -18.33 -20.26
CA GLN A 113 13.03 -17.05 -20.12
C GLN A 113 12.44 -16.90 -18.70
N ASP A 114 11.94 -18.00 -18.15
CA ASP A 114 11.46 -18.09 -16.78
C ASP A 114 12.56 -18.70 -15.91
N LEU A 115 12.99 -17.92 -14.91
CA LEU A 115 14.02 -18.35 -13.98
C LEU A 115 13.41 -18.69 -12.62
N SER A 116 13.73 -19.88 -12.12
CA SER A 116 13.47 -20.30 -10.76
C SER A 116 14.67 -19.94 -9.89
N LEU A 117 14.56 -18.84 -9.15
CA LEU A 117 15.64 -18.30 -8.31
C LEU A 117 15.20 -18.26 -6.85
N THR A 118 16.13 -18.56 -5.93
CA THR A 118 15.91 -18.34 -4.49
C THR A 118 15.98 -16.85 -4.13
N SER A 119 16.88 -16.11 -4.79
CA SER A 119 17.03 -14.67 -4.62
C SER A 119 17.66 -14.01 -5.84
N LEU A 120 17.24 -12.78 -6.14
CA LEU A 120 17.89 -11.89 -7.09
C LEU A 120 18.35 -10.63 -6.35
N THR A 121 19.63 -10.30 -6.45
CA THR A 121 20.21 -9.08 -5.86
C THR A 121 20.66 -8.13 -6.97
N THR A 122 20.16 -6.90 -6.97
CA THR A 122 20.51 -5.84 -7.92
C THR A 122 20.83 -4.54 -7.17
N GLY A 123 22.11 -4.28 -6.94
CA GLY A 123 22.53 -3.20 -6.03
C GLY A 123 22.03 -3.46 -4.62
N ASN A 124 21.28 -2.51 -4.04
CA ASN A 124 20.68 -2.63 -2.71
C ASN A 124 19.30 -3.31 -2.71
N THR A 125 18.78 -3.67 -3.89
CA THR A 125 17.47 -4.32 -4.02
C THR A 125 17.64 -5.84 -3.98
N VAL A 126 16.86 -6.50 -3.13
CA VAL A 126 16.78 -7.96 -3.04
C VAL A 126 15.35 -8.40 -3.31
N ILE A 127 15.17 -9.32 -4.24
CA ILE A 127 13.90 -10.01 -4.51
C ILE A 127 14.07 -11.46 -4.09
N ASN A 128 13.25 -11.94 -3.15
CA ASN A 128 13.29 -13.31 -2.66
C ASN A 128 11.90 -13.75 -2.15
N ASN A 129 11.83 -14.89 -1.45
CA ASN A 129 10.57 -15.40 -0.90
C ASN A 129 9.91 -14.48 0.15
N ALA A 130 10.65 -13.53 0.74
CA ALA A 130 10.09 -12.52 1.65
C ALA A 130 9.52 -11.30 0.91
N GLY A 131 9.66 -11.24 -0.42
CA GLY A 131 9.22 -10.12 -1.26
C GLY A 131 10.37 -9.27 -1.77
N VAL A 132 10.13 -7.95 -1.87
CA VAL A 132 11.11 -6.96 -2.34
C VAL A 132 11.65 -6.18 -1.14
N THR A 133 12.95 -6.27 -0.90
CA THR A 133 13.66 -5.39 0.04
C THR A 133 14.43 -4.35 -0.75
N ALA A 134 14.12 -3.08 -0.53
CA ALA A 134 14.82 -1.94 -1.13
C ALA A 134 14.74 -0.72 -0.18
N ASP A 135 15.63 0.25 -0.35
CA ASP A 135 15.56 1.52 0.37
C ASP A 135 14.35 2.36 -0.10
N LYS A 136 14.05 2.29 -1.41
CA LYS A 136 12.85 2.88 -2.01
C LYS A 136 12.26 1.95 -3.08
N VAL A 137 10.94 1.87 -3.12
CA VAL A 137 10.19 1.22 -4.21
C VAL A 137 9.38 2.29 -4.93
N THR A 138 9.61 2.45 -6.24
CA THR A 138 8.89 3.43 -7.07
C THR A 138 8.01 2.70 -8.06
N VAL A 139 6.72 3.03 -8.09
CA VAL A 139 5.71 2.51 -9.03
C VAL A 139 4.97 3.69 -9.63
N GLY A 140 5.38 4.10 -10.84
CA GLY A 140 4.89 5.35 -11.43
C GLY A 140 5.31 6.56 -10.60
N ASN A 141 4.34 7.38 -10.18
CA ASN A 141 4.56 8.50 -9.27
C ASN A 141 4.60 8.10 -7.78
N VAL A 142 4.16 6.88 -7.45
CA VAL A 142 4.12 6.40 -6.06
C VAL A 142 5.50 5.97 -5.61
N VAL A 143 5.95 6.47 -4.46
CA VAL A 143 7.22 6.09 -3.84
C VAL A 143 6.97 5.61 -2.42
N ILE A 144 7.38 4.38 -2.14
CA ILE A 144 7.48 3.82 -0.79
C ILE A 144 8.92 4.02 -0.33
N ASP A 145 9.11 4.78 0.75
CA ASP A 145 10.43 5.17 1.25
C ASP A 145 10.67 4.56 2.64
N LYS A 146 11.68 3.68 2.75
CA LYS A 146 12.05 3.02 4.01
C LYS A 146 12.52 4.02 5.07
N THR A 147 13.14 5.13 4.65
CA THR A 147 13.72 6.10 5.59
C THR A 147 12.64 6.89 6.33
N THR A 148 11.54 7.22 5.65
CA THR A 148 10.43 7.99 6.23
C THR A 148 9.22 7.11 6.60
N ASN A 149 9.20 5.86 6.15
CA ASN A 149 8.02 4.98 6.15
C ASN A 149 6.80 5.62 5.48
N GLN A 150 7.02 6.54 4.56
CA GLN A 150 5.95 7.21 3.83
C GLN A 150 5.67 6.53 2.50
N ILE A 151 4.40 6.53 2.12
CA ILE A 151 3.94 6.30 0.75
C ILE A 151 3.58 7.67 0.19
N SER A 152 4.40 8.16 -0.74
CA SER A 152 4.24 9.49 -1.37
C SER A 152 3.79 9.36 -2.82
N GLY A 153 3.28 10.45 -3.40
CA GLY A 153 2.74 10.45 -4.78
C GLY A 153 1.38 9.78 -4.92
N VAL A 154 0.66 9.55 -3.81
CA VAL A 154 -0.71 9.00 -3.83
C VAL A 154 -1.70 10.09 -4.26
N GLU A 155 -2.30 9.91 -5.43
CA GLU A 155 -3.36 10.79 -5.93
C GLU A 155 -4.63 10.67 -5.06
N ALA A 156 -5.53 11.65 -5.16
CA ALA A 156 -6.76 11.61 -4.36
C ALA A 156 -7.61 10.40 -4.76
N GLY A 157 -7.97 9.57 -3.78
CA GLY A 157 -8.80 8.40 -4.00
C GLY A 157 -10.20 8.78 -4.45
N THR A 158 -10.73 8.09 -5.45
CA THR A 158 -12.09 8.32 -6.01
C THR A 158 -13.00 7.12 -5.81
N ASN A 159 -12.44 5.91 -5.69
CA ASN A 159 -13.16 4.68 -5.40
C ASN A 159 -13.05 4.31 -3.91
N THR A 160 -13.97 3.45 -3.46
CA THR A 160 -14.06 3.02 -2.05
C THR A 160 -12.88 2.18 -1.57
N LYS A 161 -12.03 1.69 -2.47
CA LYS A 161 -10.83 0.90 -2.15
C LYS A 161 -9.52 1.65 -2.42
N ASP A 162 -9.61 2.91 -2.84
CA ASP A 162 -8.43 3.74 -3.03
C ASP A 162 -7.89 4.18 -1.67
N ALA A 163 -6.57 4.35 -1.58
CA ALA A 163 -5.98 5.02 -0.44
C ALA A 163 -6.40 6.50 -0.44
N VAL A 164 -6.58 7.07 0.75
CA VAL A 164 -6.80 8.52 0.90
C VAL A 164 -5.46 9.21 1.10
N ASN A 165 -5.29 10.37 0.46
CA ASN A 165 -4.11 11.19 0.67
C ASN A 165 -4.36 12.30 1.71
N LYS A 166 -3.29 12.97 2.14
CA LYS A 166 -3.38 14.05 3.14
C LYS A 166 -4.29 15.19 2.70
N GLY A 167 -4.34 15.52 1.40
CA GLY A 167 -5.19 16.59 0.88
C GLY A 167 -6.68 16.33 1.12
N GLN A 168 -7.13 15.09 0.97
CA GLN A 168 -8.51 14.70 1.29
C GLN A 168 -8.80 14.81 2.81
N LEU A 169 -7.84 14.40 3.65
CA LEU A 169 -7.97 14.52 5.10
C LEU A 169 -7.98 15.99 5.57
N ASP A 170 -7.13 16.83 4.98
CA ASP A 170 -7.09 18.27 5.28
C ASP A 170 -8.39 18.96 4.86
N ALA A 171 -8.96 18.60 3.71
CA ALA A 171 -10.26 19.12 3.26
C ALA A 171 -11.39 18.74 4.22
N LEU A 172 -11.40 17.51 4.72
CA LEU A 172 -12.35 17.07 5.75
C LEU A 172 -12.16 17.84 7.06
N ALA A 173 -10.92 18.01 7.51
CA ALA A 173 -10.61 18.78 8.71
C ALA A 173 -11.05 20.25 8.60
N ALA A 174 -10.87 20.86 7.43
CA ALA A 174 -11.35 22.22 7.16
C ALA A 174 -12.89 22.30 7.23
N GLN A 175 -13.60 21.34 6.62
CA GLN A 175 -15.06 21.29 6.69
C GLN A 175 -15.57 21.12 8.13
N GLN A 176 -14.86 20.34 8.95
CA GLN A 176 -15.18 20.20 10.37
C GLN A 176 -14.97 21.53 11.11
N ALA A 177 -13.88 22.24 10.85
CA ALA A 177 -13.60 23.53 11.48
C ALA A 177 -14.69 24.58 11.16
N GLU A 178 -15.18 24.62 9.92
CA GLU A 178 -16.30 25.49 9.53
C GLU A 178 -17.59 25.14 10.29
N ASN A 179 -17.91 23.85 10.40
CA ASN A 179 -19.06 23.39 11.18
C ASN A 179 -18.93 23.76 12.66
N ASP A 180 -17.74 23.59 13.23
CA ASP A 180 -17.45 23.95 14.61
C ASP A 180 -17.55 25.46 14.84
N ASN A 181 -17.18 26.28 13.85
CA ASN A 181 -17.26 27.73 13.94
C ASN A 181 -18.72 28.24 13.91
N ALA A 182 -19.60 27.56 13.17
CA ALA A 182 -21.02 27.89 13.09
C ALA A 182 -21.85 27.35 14.28
N ALA A 183 -21.32 26.40 15.05
CA ALA A 183 -22.05 25.76 16.15
C ALA A 183 -22.18 26.64 17.40
N VAL A 184 -23.33 26.55 18.08
CA VAL A 184 -23.48 27.03 19.46
C VAL A 184 -22.72 26.08 20.38
N LYS A 185 -21.78 26.63 21.16
CA LYS A 185 -20.88 25.88 22.03
C LYS A 185 -20.98 26.38 23.46
N TYR A 186 -20.68 25.49 24.40
CA TYR A 186 -20.42 25.91 25.78
C TYR A 186 -19.15 26.75 25.84
N ASP A 187 -19.12 27.71 26.75
CA ASP A 187 -17.94 28.53 27.02
C ASP A 187 -16.79 27.63 27.54
N ASP A 188 -17.14 26.65 28.37
CA ASP A 188 -16.26 25.60 28.86
C ASP A 188 -16.87 24.22 28.55
N ALA A 189 -16.19 23.44 27.73
CA ALA A 189 -16.66 22.12 27.29
C ALA A 189 -16.63 21.04 28.39
N ALA A 190 -15.82 21.22 29.45
CA ALA A 190 -15.72 20.29 30.56
C ALA A 190 -16.83 20.51 31.59
N VAL A 191 -17.15 21.76 31.92
CA VAL A 191 -18.14 22.10 32.97
C VAL A 191 -19.55 22.29 32.41
N LYS A 192 -19.68 22.87 31.21
CA LYS A 192 -20.96 23.05 30.50
C LYS A 192 -22.03 23.83 31.29
N ASP A 193 -21.62 24.76 32.14
CA ASP A 193 -22.49 25.60 32.95
C ASP A 193 -22.95 26.88 32.24
N LYS A 194 -22.26 27.29 31.17
CA LYS A 194 -22.51 28.55 30.47
C LYS A 194 -22.42 28.43 28.94
N VAL A 195 -23.32 29.14 28.26
CA VAL A 195 -23.30 29.40 26.82
C VAL A 195 -23.42 30.89 26.60
N THR A 196 -22.41 31.50 26.00
CA THR A 196 -22.44 32.91 25.57
C THR A 196 -22.79 33.00 24.09
N LEU A 197 -23.91 33.63 23.77
CA LEU A 197 -24.29 33.91 22.38
C LEU A 197 -23.68 35.23 21.93
N ALA A 198 -22.66 35.16 21.05
CA ALA A 198 -21.73 36.25 20.76
C ALA A 198 -22.14 37.21 19.63
N GLY A 199 -23.43 37.29 19.28
CA GLY A 199 -23.91 38.29 18.31
C GLY A 199 -23.65 39.72 18.80
N ALA A 200 -23.24 40.63 17.91
CA ALA A 200 -22.87 42.00 18.28
C ALA A 200 -23.99 42.80 18.99
N GLY A 201 -25.26 42.48 18.72
CA GLY A 201 -26.43 43.01 19.41
C GLY A 201 -27.17 41.96 20.26
N GLY A 202 -26.48 40.89 20.63
CA GLY A 202 -27.07 39.64 21.12
C GLY A 202 -27.50 38.71 19.98
N THR A 203 -28.02 37.53 20.36
CA THR A 203 -28.54 36.53 19.44
C THR A 203 -29.98 36.21 19.82
N THR A 204 -30.89 36.32 18.85
CA THR A 204 -32.28 35.93 19.05
C THR A 204 -32.42 34.40 19.09
N LEU A 205 -32.96 33.87 20.19
CA LEU A 205 -33.48 32.50 20.25
C LEU A 205 -34.99 32.54 20.02
N THR A 206 -35.42 31.98 18.89
CA THR A 206 -36.84 31.87 18.52
C THR A 206 -37.30 30.41 18.56
N ASN A 207 -38.59 30.19 18.33
CA ASN A 207 -39.23 28.88 18.45
C ASN A 207 -39.03 28.24 19.84
N VAL A 208 -38.90 29.08 20.86
CA VAL A 208 -38.85 28.67 22.26
C VAL A 208 -40.28 28.34 22.70
N LYS A 209 -40.54 27.05 22.93
CA LYS A 209 -41.79 26.59 23.52
C LYS A 209 -42.01 27.27 24.88
N ALA A 210 -43.26 27.59 25.23
CA ALA A 210 -43.56 28.14 26.56
C ALA A 210 -43.04 27.21 27.66
N GLY A 211 -42.16 27.72 28.51
CA GLY A 211 -41.56 26.98 29.62
C GLY A 211 -42.53 26.82 30.78
N ASP A 212 -42.30 25.85 31.65
CA ASP A 212 -43.04 25.79 32.91
C ASP A 212 -42.73 27.03 33.79
N VAL A 213 -43.76 27.57 34.44
CA VAL A 213 -43.62 28.73 35.34
C VAL A 213 -43.95 28.29 36.75
N SER A 214 -42.95 27.69 37.41
CA SER A 214 -43.03 27.18 38.78
C SER A 214 -41.76 27.55 39.56
N ALA A 215 -41.79 27.37 40.88
CA ALA A 215 -40.68 27.74 41.76
C ALA A 215 -39.37 26.97 41.50
N THR A 216 -39.44 25.84 40.82
CA THR A 216 -38.30 24.95 40.54
C THR A 216 -37.97 24.84 39.06
N SER A 217 -38.65 25.57 38.19
CA SER A 217 -38.45 25.49 36.74
C SER A 217 -37.06 25.99 36.34
N THR A 218 -36.47 25.33 35.35
CA THR A 218 -35.23 25.75 34.67
C THR A 218 -35.46 26.00 33.17
N ASP A 219 -36.72 25.99 32.75
CA ASP A 219 -37.09 26.23 31.36
C ASP A 219 -36.93 27.70 31.01
N ALA A 220 -36.49 27.98 29.79
CA ALA A 220 -36.54 29.33 29.24
C ALA A 220 -38.01 29.76 29.06
N VAL A 221 -38.33 30.98 29.48
CA VAL A 221 -39.63 31.61 29.18
C VAL A 221 -39.58 32.33 27.85
N ASN A 222 -40.71 32.36 27.14
CA ASN A 222 -40.80 33.06 25.86
C ASN A 222 -41.60 34.37 25.95
N GLY A 223 -41.66 35.09 24.84
CA GLY A 223 -42.31 36.41 24.77
C GLY A 223 -43.81 36.39 25.07
N SER A 224 -44.55 35.31 24.76
CA SER A 224 -46.00 35.27 25.03
C SER A 224 -46.31 35.12 26.52
N GLN A 225 -45.46 34.42 27.27
CA GLN A 225 -45.57 34.32 28.72
C GLN A 225 -45.32 35.68 29.39
N LEU A 226 -44.25 36.38 29.01
CA LEU A 226 -43.95 37.72 29.53
C LEU A 226 -45.04 38.73 29.15
N PHE A 227 -45.55 38.65 27.92
CA PHE A 227 -46.66 39.48 27.46
C PHE A 227 -47.93 39.28 28.30
N THR A 228 -48.27 38.03 28.64
CA THR A 228 -49.40 37.71 29.50
C THR A 228 -49.26 38.34 30.89
N THR A 229 -48.06 38.31 31.46
CA THR A 229 -47.76 38.98 32.74
C THR A 229 -47.91 40.49 32.62
N ASN A 230 -47.38 41.11 31.55
CA ASN A 230 -47.47 42.56 31.36
C ASN A 230 -48.92 43.04 31.26
N GLN A 231 -49.80 42.31 30.57
CA GLN A 231 -51.22 42.67 30.53
C GLN A 231 -51.89 42.69 31.91
N LYS A 232 -51.52 41.75 32.81
CA LYS A 232 -52.02 41.76 34.19
C LYS A 232 -51.50 42.96 34.99
N VAL A 233 -50.27 43.41 34.71
CA VAL A 233 -49.69 44.60 35.35
C VAL A 233 -50.39 45.88 34.88
N ASP A 234 -50.70 45.98 33.59
CA ASP A 234 -51.43 47.11 33.03
C ASP A 234 -52.87 47.20 33.58
N GLU A 235 -53.53 46.04 33.74
CA GLU A 235 -54.85 45.95 34.38
C GLU A 235 -54.80 46.43 35.85
N ASN A 236 -53.80 45.97 36.61
CA ASN A 236 -53.59 46.44 37.97
C ASN A 236 -53.35 47.95 38.04
N THR A 237 -52.59 48.50 37.10
CA THR A 237 -52.33 49.95 37.01
C THR A 237 -53.64 50.73 36.81
N THR A 238 -54.51 50.23 35.93
CA THR A 238 -55.83 50.82 35.68
C THR A 238 -56.73 50.74 36.92
N ASN A 239 -56.74 49.60 37.60
CA ASN A 239 -57.51 49.39 38.83
C ASN A 239 -57.03 50.33 39.95
N ILE A 240 -55.72 50.52 40.10
CA ILE A 240 -55.14 51.44 41.09
C ILE A 240 -55.50 52.89 40.78
N ALA A 241 -55.44 53.32 39.51
CA ALA A 241 -55.84 54.66 39.12
C ALA A 241 -57.33 54.91 39.44
N THR A 242 -58.17 53.91 39.19
CA THR A 242 -59.60 53.95 39.55
C THR A 242 -59.80 54.07 41.05
N ASN A 243 -59.11 53.24 41.84
CA ASN A 243 -59.15 53.32 43.30
C ASN A 243 -58.68 54.68 43.82
N THR A 244 -57.64 55.26 43.21
CA THR A 244 -57.13 56.60 43.55
C THR A 244 -58.19 57.67 43.30
N SER A 245 -58.85 57.63 42.14
CA SER A 245 -59.96 58.55 41.81
C SER A 245 -61.13 58.39 42.79
N ASN A 246 -61.48 57.15 43.15
CA ASN A 246 -62.54 56.86 44.11
C ASN A 246 -62.19 57.37 45.51
N ILE A 247 -60.95 57.19 45.97
CA ILE A 247 -60.47 57.73 47.25
C ILE A 247 -60.53 59.26 47.24
N ALA A 248 -60.06 59.91 46.18
CA ALA A 248 -60.12 61.37 46.06
C ALA A 248 -61.58 61.89 46.08
N LYS A 249 -62.50 61.22 45.38
CA LYS A 249 -63.94 61.52 45.44
C LYS A 249 -64.47 61.38 46.87
N ASN A 250 -64.17 60.27 47.54
CA ASN A 250 -64.57 60.05 48.93
C ASN A 250 -64.03 61.13 49.86
N THR A 251 -62.76 61.55 49.70
CA THR A 251 -62.17 62.67 50.45
C THR A 251 -62.96 63.97 50.25
N GLY A 252 -63.37 64.28 49.02
CA GLY A 252 -64.21 65.44 48.71
C GLY A 252 -65.61 65.36 49.32
N ASP A 253 -66.26 64.19 49.20
CA ASP A 253 -67.59 63.93 49.78
C ASP A 253 -67.56 64.08 51.32
N ILE A 254 -66.53 63.56 51.98
CA ILE A 254 -66.30 63.71 53.43
C ILE A 254 -66.10 65.18 53.80
N SER A 255 -65.33 65.96 53.04
CA SER A 255 -65.13 67.40 53.28
C SER A 255 -66.45 68.17 53.20
N THR A 256 -67.31 67.82 52.23
CA THR A 256 -68.64 68.41 52.05
C THR A 256 -69.57 68.06 53.21
N LEU A 257 -69.57 66.80 53.64
CA LEU A 257 -70.33 66.34 54.80
C LEU A 257 -69.88 67.07 56.07
N ASN A 258 -68.56 67.20 56.29
CA ASN A 258 -67.99 67.91 57.44
C ASN A 258 -68.42 69.38 57.48
N THR A 259 -68.43 70.06 56.33
CA THR A 259 -68.93 71.44 56.21
C THR A 259 -70.41 71.54 56.53
N THR A 260 -71.21 70.58 56.05
CA THR A 260 -72.67 70.52 56.31
C THR A 260 -72.96 70.34 57.80
N VAL A 261 -72.25 69.41 58.46
CA VAL A 261 -72.37 69.15 59.90
C VAL A 261 -71.96 70.39 60.71
N MET A 262 -70.88 71.07 60.33
CA MET A 262 -70.46 72.32 60.97
C MET A 262 -71.54 73.42 60.88
N ASN A 263 -72.12 73.61 59.68
CA ASN A 263 -73.20 74.58 59.47
C ASN A 263 -74.46 74.25 60.29
N GLN A 264 -74.81 72.96 60.40
CA GLN A 264 -75.91 72.51 61.26
C GLN A 264 -75.60 72.76 62.74
N GLY A 265 -74.37 72.49 63.19
CA GLY A 265 -73.92 72.77 64.56
C GLY A 265 -73.99 74.26 64.91
N ASN A 266 -73.61 75.14 63.97
CA ASN A 266 -73.75 76.59 64.12
C ASN A 266 -75.23 77.00 64.26
N GLN A 267 -76.11 76.49 63.39
CA GLN A 267 -77.55 76.76 63.48
C GLN A 267 -78.16 76.26 64.80
N ILE A 268 -77.76 75.08 65.28
CA ILE A 268 -78.19 74.54 66.58
C ILE A 268 -77.75 75.48 67.71
N THR A 269 -76.52 75.99 67.66
CA THR A 269 -75.98 76.94 68.63
C THR A 269 -76.80 78.24 68.64
N THR A 270 -77.07 78.81 67.45
CA THR A 270 -77.94 79.99 67.29
C THR A 270 -79.32 79.74 67.89
N ASN A 271 -79.99 78.65 67.48
CA ASN A 271 -81.31 78.29 67.99
C ASN A 271 -81.31 78.10 69.52
N THR A 272 -80.24 77.51 70.09
CA THR A 272 -80.10 77.36 71.54
C THR A 272 -79.97 78.72 72.24
N GLY A 273 -79.24 79.66 71.65
CA GLY A 273 -79.14 81.05 72.13
C GLY A 273 -80.47 81.80 72.05
N ASP A 274 -81.18 81.67 70.94
CA ASP A 274 -82.51 82.26 70.74
C ASP A 274 -83.52 81.72 71.78
N ILE A 275 -83.52 80.40 72.02
CA ILE A 275 -84.34 79.75 73.06
C ILE A 275 -83.98 80.27 74.46
N THR A 276 -82.69 80.42 74.77
CA THR A 276 -82.22 80.97 76.05
C THR A 276 -82.73 82.41 76.25
N THR A 277 -82.63 83.24 75.21
CA THR A 277 -83.11 84.64 75.21
C THR A 277 -84.62 84.70 75.44
N LEU A 278 -85.39 83.85 74.75
CA LEU A 278 -86.85 83.76 74.90
C LEU A 278 -87.26 83.36 76.34
N LYS A 279 -86.53 82.43 76.97
CA LYS A 279 -86.79 82.03 78.37
C LYS A 279 -86.48 83.14 79.38
N GLY A 280 -85.45 83.95 79.15
CA GLY A 280 -85.07 85.06 80.05
C GLY A 280 -85.93 86.32 79.90
N GLY A 281 -86.48 86.57 78.71
CA GLY A 281 -87.28 87.78 78.41
C GLY A 281 -88.73 87.75 78.88
N PHE A 282 -89.22 86.64 79.45
CA PHE A 282 -90.59 86.51 79.94
C PHE A 282 -90.78 87.25 81.28
N ASN A 283 -90.84 88.58 81.24
CA ASN A 283 -91.19 89.39 82.41
C ASN A 283 -92.72 89.63 82.38
N LEU A 284 -93.45 88.82 83.13
CA LEU A 284 -94.90 89.00 83.31
C LEU A 284 -95.14 90.31 84.06
N GLN A 285 -95.47 91.37 83.33
CA GLN A 285 -96.11 92.54 83.95
C GLN A 285 -97.52 92.14 84.36
N THR A 286 -97.69 91.84 85.64
CA THR A 286 -99.01 91.79 86.26
C THR A 286 -99.58 93.20 86.21
N ASN A 287 -100.68 93.40 85.49
CA ASN A 287 -101.31 94.71 85.37
C ASN A 287 -101.88 95.11 86.74
N GLY A 288 -101.20 96.03 87.42
CA GLY A 288 -101.56 96.48 88.76
C GLY A 288 -101.89 97.97 88.79
N ALA A 289 -103.15 98.23 89.19
CA ALA A 289 -103.76 99.45 89.74
C ALA A 289 -103.77 100.73 88.88
#